data_AF-A0A0A3X1Z9-F1
#
_entry.id   AF-A0A0A3X1Z9-F1
#
_cell.length_a   1.000
_cell.length_b   1.000
_cell.length_c   1.000
_cell.angle_alpha   90.00
_cell.angle_beta   90.00
_cell.angle_gamma   90.00
#
_symmetry.space_group_name_H-M   'P 1'
#
loop_
_entity.id
_entity.type
_entity.pdbx_description
1 polymer ?
#
loop_
_entity_poly.entity_id
_entity_poly.type
_entity_poly.pdbx_seq_one_letter_code
_entity_poly.pdbx_strand_id
1 'polypeptide(L)'
;MRQVRLNKKLELADVEQELNIPLKTLTALEQDDYKSLPQATFIKGYYRLYAKYLGVDATNIIQRFDDIYASETGVPPINGLNNSPIKIMGKLPGSNRDRNRKWLKRGLITLAVLVVLGLLVAMIQNWSSSSDDASVEPAAQESEVEVINMDSTAAVSGDQLKLEFSTPTSVHIVDATGKVLATGRQASTLNLSGESPFQIRLDDATAVTLTLNNENIALSPYTVNGKADFRLSR
;
A
#
# COMPACT_ATOMS: atom_id res chain seq x y z
N MET A 1 -38.05 -13.81 18.67
CA MET A 1 -38.81 -13.61 17.41
C MET A 1 -40.22 -14.17 17.46
N ARG A 2 -40.40 -15.46 17.75
CA ARG A 2 -41.71 -16.12 17.82
C ARG A 2 -42.76 -15.33 18.60
N GLN A 3 -42.45 -14.90 19.82
CA GLN A 3 -43.40 -14.15 20.64
C GLN A 3 -43.83 -12.83 19.98
N VAL A 4 -42.91 -12.12 19.33
CA VAL A 4 -43.21 -10.86 18.63
C VAL A 4 -44.12 -11.12 17.43
N ARG A 5 -43.85 -12.19 16.67
CA ARG A 5 -44.72 -12.60 15.54
C ARG A 5 -46.13 -12.92 16.04
N LEU A 6 -46.26 -13.72 17.10
CA LEU A 6 -47.55 -14.10 17.68
C LEU A 6 -48.33 -12.88 18.20
N ASN A 7 -47.64 -11.95 18.87
CA ASN A 7 -48.25 -10.70 19.34
C ASN A 7 -48.78 -9.84 18.18
N LYS A 8 -48.12 -9.90 17.01
CA LYS A 8 -48.57 -9.23 15.78
C LYS A 8 -49.61 -10.02 14.99
N LYS A 9 -50.03 -11.21 15.47
CA LYS A 9 -50.98 -12.12 14.82
C LYS A 9 -50.59 -12.49 13.38
N LEU A 10 -49.29 -12.62 13.12
CA LEU A 10 -48.76 -13.01 11.82
C LEU A 10 -48.52 -14.52 11.76
N GLU A 11 -48.91 -15.15 10.65
CA GLU A 11 -48.59 -16.56 10.42
C GLU A 11 -47.22 -16.71 9.77
N LEU A 12 -46.62 -17.90 9.90
CA LEU A 12 -45.34 -18.18 9.26
C LEU A 12 -45.46 -18.20 7.73
N ALA A 13 -46.63 -18.57 7.19
CA ALA A 13 -46.90 -18.55 5.76
C ALA A 13 -46.88 -17.13 5.18
N ASP A 14 -47.44 -16.15 5.91
CA ASP A 14 -47.41 -14.74 5.49
C ASP A 14 -45.96 -14.20 5.48
N VAL A 15 -45.18 -14.58 6.49
CA VAL A 15 -43.76 -14.20 6.60
C VAL A 15 -42.94 -14.85 5.47
N GLU A 16 -43.23 -16.10 5.12
CA GLU A 16 -42.58 -16.80 4.00
C GLU A 16 -42.84 -16.09 2.68
N GLN A 17 -44.10 -15.71 2.40
CA GLN A 17 -44.45 -15.00 1.17
C GLN A 17 -43.77 -13.63 1.07
N GLU A 18 -43.74 -12.87 2.16
CA GLU A 18 -43.13 -11.54 2.18
C GLU A 18 -41.60 -11.58 2.07
N LEU A 19 -40.95 -12.46 2.84
CA LEU A 19 -39.50 -12.51 2.93
C LEU A 19 -38.85 -13.42 1.90
N ASN A 20 -39.65 -14.23 1.20
CA ASN A 20 -39.19 -15.31 0.32
C ASN A 20 -38.19 -16.24 1.02
N ILE A 21 -38.45 -16.54 2.30
CA ILE A 21 -37.67 -17.48 3.12
C ILE A 21 -38.54 -18.72 3.35
N PRO A 22 -38.08 -19.94 2.99
CA PRO A 22 -38.87 -21.15 3.15
C PRO A 22 -39.40 -21.34 4.57
N LEU A 23 -40.64 -21.82 4.71
CA LEU A 23 -41.30 -22.03 6.01
C LEU A 23 -40.49 -22.94 6.93
N LYS A 24 -39.83 -23.95 6.37
CA LYS A 24 -38.92 -24.84 7.12
C LYS A 24 -37.77 -24.07 7.78
N THR A 25 -37.19 -23.11 7.06
CA THR A 25 -36.10 -22.25 7.56
C THR A 25 -36.61 -21.32 8.65
N LEU A 26 -37.77 -20.68 8.45
CA LEU A 26 -38.38 -19.82 9.47
C LEU A 26 -38.73 -20.59 10.75
N THR A 27 -39.23 -21.82 10.60
CA THR A 27 -39.54 -22.72 11.71
C THR A 27 -38.28 -23.08 12.49
N ALA A 28 -37.22 -23.48 11.79
CA ALA A 28 -35.92 -23.79 12.40
C ALA A 28 -35.30 -22.57 13.11
N LEU A 29 -35.41 -21.36 12.52
CA LEU A 29 -34.95 -20.11 13.14
C LEU A 29 -35.71 -19.77 14.43
N GLU A 30 -37.00 -20.07 14.52
CA GLU A 30 -37.76 -19.87 15.76
C GLU A 30 -37.50 -20.98 16.79
N GLN A 31 -37.06 -22.16 16.37
CA GLN A 31 -36.74 -23.32 17.23
C GLN A 31 -35.27 -23.36 17.64
N ASP A 32 -34.45 -22.43 17.16
CA ASP A 32 -33.00 -22.42 17.33
C ASP A 32 -32.32 -23.73 16.87
N ASP A 33 -32.91 -24.42 15.87
CA ASP A 33 -32.32 -25.60 15.26
C ASP A 33 -31.31 -25.21 14.17
N TYR A 34 -30.09 -24.92 14.59
CA TYR A 34 -29.02 -24.49 13.68
C TYR A 34 -28.45 -25.61 12.82
N LYS A 35 -28.72 -26.88 13.15
CA LYS A 35 -28.20 -28.04 12.41
C LYS A 35 -28.92 -28.25 11.09
N SER A 36 -30.20 -27.91 11.03
CA SER A 36 -31.01 -28.00 9.79
C SER A 36 -30.92 -26.74 8.91
N LEU A 37 -30.24 -25.69 9.40
CA LEU A 37 -30.08 -24.42 8.71
C LEU A 37 -28.80 -24.38 7.83
N PRO A 38 -28.73 -23.46 6.84
CA PRO A 38 -27.53 -23.24 6.02
C PRO A 38 -26.35 -22.65 6.82
N GLN A 39 -25.28 -22.23 6.14
CA GLN A 39 -24.09 -21.65 6.80
C GLN A 39 -24.45 -20.42 7.67
N ALA A 40 -23.68 -20.19 8.74
CA ALA A 40 -23.92 -19.12 9.73
C ALA A 40 -24.14 -17.73 9.13
N THR A 41 -23.47 -17.41 8.02
CA THR A 41 -23.64 -16.14 7.30
C THR A 41 -25.07 -15.95 6.77
N PHE A 42 -25.68 -17.00 6.22
CA PHE A 42 -27.08 -16.99 5.77
C PHE A 42 -28.03 -16.87 6.97
N ILE A 43 -27.77 -17.61 8.05
CA ILE A 43 -28.58 -17.56 9.28
C ILE A 43 -28.64 -16.13 9.83
N LYS A 44 -27.50 -15.44 9.95
CA LYS A 44 -27.45 -14.02 10.34
C LYS A 44 -28.26 -13.12 9.40
N GLY A 45 -28.21 -13.40 8.10
CA GLY A 45 -29.00 -12.71 7.09
C GLY A 45 -30.51 -12.87 7.34
N TYR A 46 -30.96 -14.10 7.56
CA TYR A 46 -32.36 -14.39 7.85
C TYR A 46 -32.83 -13.73 9.14
N TYR A 47 -32.03 -13.77 10.21
CA TYR A 47 -32.36 -13.06 11.46
C TYR A 47 -32.53 -11.56 11.23
N ARG A 48 -31.66 -10.91 10.45
CA ARG A 48 -31.79 -9.47 10.12
C ARG A 48 -33.07 -9.19 9.34
N LEU A 49 -33.36 -9.99 8.32
CA LEU A 49 -34.53 -9.78 7.48
C LEU A 49 -35.81 -9.97 8.27
N TYR A 50 -35.86 -11.02 9.08
CA TYR A 50 -37.00 -11.32 9.92
C TYR A 50 -37.19 -10.30 11.05
N ALA A 51 -36.09 -9.83 11.67
CA ALA A 51 -36.11 -8.76 12.65
C ALA A 51 -36.67 -7.46 12.07
N LYS A 52 -36.19 -7.10 10.89
CA LYS A 52 -36.64 -5.91 10.15
C LYS A 52 -38.13 -5.98 9.85
N TYR A 53 -38.63 -7.13 9.38
CA TYR A 53 -40.05 -7.33 9.15
C TYR A 53 -40.89 -7.23 10.43
N LEU A 54 -40.42 -7.81 11.52
CA LEU A 54 -41.07 -7.71 12.82
C LEU A 54 -40.89 -6.33 13.48
N GLY A 55 -40.08 -5.43 12.94
CA GLY A 55 -39.79 -4.11 13.51
C GLY A 55 -39.02 -4.19 14.84
N VAL A 56 -38.15 -5.18 14.99
CA VAL A 56 -37.32 -5.41 16.18
C VAL A 56 -35.85 -5.22 15.82
N ASP A 57 -35.04 -4.74 16.76
CA ASP A 57 -33.59 -4.67 16.56
C ASP A 57 -32.98 -6.07 16.46
N ALA A 58 -32.20 -6.29 15.40
CA ALA A 58 -31.53 -7.56 15.13
C ALA A 58 -30.26 -7.74 15.96
N THR A 59 -29.70 -6.68 16.53
CA THR A 59 -28.36 -6.68 17.14
C THR A 59 -28.26 -7.70 18.28
N ASN A 60 -29.20 -7.66 19.23
CA ASN A 60 -29.20 -8.59 20.37
C ASN A 60 -29.40 -10.05 19.93
N ILE A 61 -30.17 -10.26 18.87
CA ILE A 61 -30.53 -11.60 18.36
C ILE A 61 -29.33 -12.23 17.66
N ILE A 62 -28.62 -11.46 16.84
CA ILE A 62 -27.40 -11.91 16.17
C ILE A 62 -26.30 -12.21 17.17
N GLN A 63 -26.17 -11.39 18.22
CA GLN A 63 -25.18 -11.62 19.27
C GLN A 63 -25.44 -12.94 20.00
N ARG A 64 -26.69 -13.20 20.41
CA ARG A 64 -27.06 -14.48 21.03
C ARG A 64 -26.83 -15.67 20.11
N PHE A 65 -27.14 -15.51 18.83
CA PHE A 65 -26.84 -16.53 17.81
C PHE A 65 -25.34 -16.83 17.75
N ASP A 66 -24.49 -15.80 17.77
CA ASP A 66 -23.03 -15.99 17.71
C ASP A 66 -22.50 -16.78 18.91
N ASP A 67 -23.02 -16.52 20.11
CA ASP A 67 -22.66 -17.24 21.34
C ASP A 67 -23.11 -18.71 21.28
N ILE A 68 -24.35 -18.96 20.89
CA ILE A 68 -24.93 -20.33 20.85
C ILE A 68 -24.27 -21.15 19.74
N TYR A 69 -24.16 -20.59 18.53
CA TYR A 69 -23.60 -21.28 17.37
C TYR A 69 -22.14 -21.70 17.61
N ALA A 70 -21.34 -20.82 18.21
CA ALA A 70 -19.95 -21.14 18.57
C ALA A 70 -19.88 -22.27 19.61
N SER A 71 -20.80 -22.29 20.58
CA SER A 71 -20.85 -23.33 21.60
C SER A 71 -21.25 -24.71 21.05
N GLU A 72 -22.20 -24.76 20.12
CA GLU A 72 -22.74 -26.02 19.60
C GLU A 72 -21.90 -26.63 18.47
N THR A 73 -21.32 -25.77 17.62
CA THR A 73 -20.54 -26.23 16.47
C THR A 73 -19.04 -26.28 16.73
N GLY A 74 -18.56 -25.63 17.80
CA GLY A 74 -17.12 -25.46 18.07
C GLY A 74 -16.41 -24.61 17.02
N VAL A 75 -17.16 -23.98 16.12
CA VAL A 75 -16.68 -23.24 14.97
C VAL A 75 -17.05 -21.77 15.13
N PRO A 76 -16.09 -20.83 15.09
CA PRO A 76 -16.42 -19.42 15.17
C PRO A 76 -17.32 -19.01 13.99
N PRO A 77 -18.30 -18.12 14.17
CA PRO A 77 -19.28 -17.75 13.15
C PRO A 77 -18.67 -17.02 11.93
N ILE A 78 -17.36 -16.80 11.94
CA ILE A 78 -16.52 -16.29 10.85
C ILE A 78 -15.73 -17.44 10.21
N ASN A 79 -16.41 -18.46 9.68
CA ASN A 79 -15.84 -19.36 8.68
C ASN A 79 -15.87 -18.74 7.28
N GLY A 80 -15.51 -17.46 7.20
CA GLY A 80 -15.30 -16.79 5.93
C GLY A 80 -13.97 -17.25 5.33
N LEU A 81 -14.04 -17.90 4.17
CA LEU A 81 -12.96 -18.05 3.19
C LEU A 81 -11.91 -19.15 3.41
N ASN A 82 -11.86 -19.83 4.55
CA ASN A 82 -10.82 -20.84 4.81
C ASN A 82 -10.87 -22.01 3.81
N ASN A 83 -12.07 -22.33 3.30
CA ASN A 83 -12.32 -23.46 2.41
C ASN A 83 -12.84 -23.01 1.03
N SER A 84 -12.75 -21.72 0.68
CA SER A 84 -13.09 -21.30 -0.68
C SER A 84 -11.94 -21.63 -1.62
N PRO A 85 -12.18 -22.27 -2.79
CA PRO A 85 -11.15 -22.46 -3.81
C PRO A 85 -10.60 -21.13 -4.35
N ILE A 86 -11.29 -20.03 -4.04
CA ILE A 86 -10.88 -18.67 -4.34
C ILE A 86 -9.77 -18.28 -3.35
N LYS A 87 -8.52 -18.38 -3.79
CA LYS A 87 -7.40 -17.73 -3.12
C LYS A 87 -7.69 -16.23 -3.14
N ILE A 88 -7.87 -15.61 -1.97
CA ILE A 88 -7.91 -14.15 -1.85
C ILE A 88 -6.67 -13.58 -2.57
N MET A 89 -6.89 -13.01 -3.76
CA MET A 89 -5.85 -12.23 -4.44
C MET A 89 -5.43 -11.15 -3.46
N GLY A 90 -4.11 -11.07 -3.23
CA GLY A 90 -3.53 -10.39 -2.08
C GLY A 90 -4.11 -9.01 -1.80
N LYS A 91 -4.05 -8.61 -0.52
CA LYS A 91 -4.45 -7.29 -0.02
C LYS A 91 -4.20 -6.20 -1.06
N LEU A 92 -5.25 -5.48 -1.46
CA LEU A 92 -5.08 -4.28 -2.31
C LEU A 92 -3.99 -3.40 -1.68
N PRO A 93 -3.07 -2.84 -2.47
CA PRO A 93 -2.04 -1.95 -1.95
C PRO A 93 -2.73 -0.84 -1.15
N GLY A 94 -2.49 -0.85 0.16
CA GLY A 94 -3.17 0.02 1.10
C GLY A 94 -2.97 1.48 0.70
N SER A 95 -4.05 2.26 0.80
CA SER A 95 -4.04 3.70 0.56
C SER A 95 -2.87 4.35 1.29
N ASN A 96 -2.08 5.15 0.57
CA ASN A 96 -0.88 5.84 1.07
C ASN A 96 -1.12 6.78 2.28
N ARG A 97 -2.37 6.93 2.73
CA ARG A 97 -2.80 7.81 3.83
C ARG A 97 -2.10 7.48 5.16
N ASP A 98 -1.87 6.20 5.46
CA ASP A 98 -1.18 5.81 6.71
C ASP A 98 0.33 6.01 6.66
N ARG A 99 0.93 5.88 5.48
CA ARG A 99 2.37 6.16 5.28
C ARG A 99 2.65 7.65 5.43
N ASN A 100 1.77 8.51 4.90
CA ASN A 100 1.93 9.96 5.00
C ASN A 100 1.79 10.48 6.43
N ARG A 101 0.90 9.89 7.26
CA ARG A 101 0.79 10.25 8.70
C ARG A 101 2.04 9.91 9.49
N LYS A 102 2.69 8.77 9.21
CA LYS A 102 3.94 8.39 9.88
C LYS A 102 5.10 9.30 9.48
N TRP A 103 5.19 9.67 8.21
CA TRP A 103 6.20 10.60 7.72
C TRP A 103 6.00 12.02 8.28
N LEU A 104 4.76 12.52 8.33
CA LEU A 104 4.44 13.82 8.92
C LEU A 104 4.78 13.89 10.41
N LYS A 105 4.46 12.83 11.18
CA LYS A 105 4.84 12.74 12.60
C LYS A 105 6.35 12.76 12.78
N ARG A 106 7.11 12.04 11.95
CA ARG A 106 8.58 12.06 11.98
C ARG A 106 9.12 13.45 11.64
N GLY A 107 8.57 14.11 10.62
CA GLY A 107 8.93 15.48 10.24
C GLY A 107 8.70 16.50 11.36
N LEU A 108 7.58 16.38 12.08
CA LEU A 108 7.29 17.24 13.24
C LEU A 108 8.26 16.98 14.40
N ILE A 109 8.63 15.72 14.65
CA ILE A 109 9.62 15.38 15.69
C ILE A 109 10.99 15.94 15.32
N THR A 110 11.44 15.78 14.07
CA THR A 110 12.73 16.31 13.63
C THR A 110 12.76 17.84 13.67
N LEU A 111 11.67 18.50 13.28
CA LEU A 111 11.53 19.95 13.40
C LEU A 111 11.63 20.40 14.86
N ALA A 112 10.92 19.73 15.78
CA ALA A 112 10.96 20.05 17.20
C ALA A 112 12.37 19.89 17.78
N VAL A 113 13.09 18.82 17.41
CA VAL A 113 14.49 18.61 17.83
C VAL A 113 15.41 19.71 17.29
N LEU A 114 15.24 20.11 16.02
CA LEU A 114 16.03 21.21 15.43
C LEU A 114 15.74 22.55 16.10
N VAL A 115 14.49 22.84 16.45
CA VAL A 115 14.12 24.05 17.21
C VAL A 115 14.75 24.05 18.59
N VAL A 116 14.69 22.92 19.31
CA VAL A 116 15.34 22.79 20.64
C VAL A 116 16.85 22.96 20.52
N LEU A 117 17.48 22.34 19.52
CA LEU A 117 18.93 22.46 19.30
C LEU A 117 19.32 23.90 18.94
N GLY A 118 18.53 24.58 18.10
CA GLY A 118 18.72 25.98 17.75
C GLY A 118 18.59 26.91 18.96
N LEU A 119 17.61 26.69 19.83
CA LEU A 119 17.47 27.43 21.09
C LEU A 119 18.65 27.18 22.04
N LEU A 120 19.18 25.96 22.07
CA LEU A 120 20.36 25.61 22.87
C LEU A 120 21.61 26.34 22.37
N VAL A 121 21.84 26.35 21.05
CA VAL A 121 22.93 27.09 20.42
C VAL A 121 22.77 28.60 20.65
N ALA A 122 21.56 29.14 20.52
CA ALA A 122 21.28 30.55 20.79
C ALA A 122 21.52 30.92 22.25
N MET A 123 21.18 30.05 23.21
CA MET A 123 21.52 30.26 24.62
C MET A 123 23.04 30.28 24.86
N ILE A 124 23.80 29.37 24.23
CA ILE A 124 25.25 29.33 24.35
C ILE A 124 25.88 30.59 23.74
N GLN A 125 25.42 31.02 22.56
CA GLN A 125 25.90 32.26 21.92
C GLN A 125 25.55 33.50 22.74
N ASN A 126 24.35 33.56 23.34
CA ASN A 126 23.94 34.66 24.22
C ASN A 126 24.71 34.71 25.54
N TRP A 127 25.24 33.58 26.04
CA TRP A 127 26.16 33.57 27.18
C TRP A 127 27.62 33.77 26.80
N SER A 128 27.96 33.67 25.52
CA SER A 128 29.32 33.87 25.01
C SER A 128 29.61 35.28 24.51
N SER A 129 28.64 36.20 24.49
CA SER A 129 28.84 37.59 24.06
C SER A 129 29.48 38.50 25.12
N SER A 130 30.27 37.93 26.03
CA SER A 130 31.30 38.63 26.79
C SER A 130 32.65 37.98 26.49
N SER A 131 33.22 38.30 25.32
CA SER A 131 34.66 38.48 25.06
C SER A 131 34.88 38.77 23.57
N ASP A 132 35.71 39.78 23.33
CA ASP A 132 36.03 40.45 22.08
C ASP A 132 36.64 39.59 20.95
N ASP A 133 36.24 39.97 19.72
CA ASP A 133 37.07 40.43 18.59
C ASP A 133 38.40 39.72 18.27
N ALA A 134 38.50 39.17 17.05
CA ALA A 134 39.65 39.38 16.15
C ALA A 134 39.42 38.68 14.80
N SER A 135 39.28 39.51 13.78
CA SER A 135 39.38 39.28 12.35
C SER A 135 40.77 38.82 11.90
N VAL A 136 40.86 37.86 10.97
CA VAL A 136 41.84 37.82 9.85
C VAL A 136 41.32 36.89 8.72
N GLU A 137 40.84 37.49 7.63
CA GLU A 137 41.09 37.06 6.22
C GLU A 137 42.45 37.71 5.82
N PRO A 138 43.23 37.32 4.77
CA PRO A 138 42.78 36.66 3.54
C PRO A 138 43.79 35.76 2.78
N ALA A 139 43.34 35.16 1.67
CA ALA A 139 43.89 35.36 0.30
C ALA A 139 43.74 34.14 -0.61
N ALA A 140 43.40 34.45 -1.87
CA ALA A 140 43.05 33.59 -2.99
C ALA A 140 44.26 33.06 -3.80
N GLN A 141 44.00 32.07 -4.67
CA GLN A 141 44.30 32.03 -6.12
C GLN A 141 44.09 30.57 -6.65
N GLU A 142 43.08 30.35 -7.50
CA GLU A 142 43.16 30.27 -8.98
C GLU A 142 43.89 29.04 -9.53
N SER A 143 43.18 28.20 -10.28
CA SER A 143 43.59 27.70 -11.60
C SER A 143 42.50 26.83 -12.24
N GLU A 144 41.97 27.38 -13.32
CA GLU A 144 41.18 26.83 -14.40
C GLU A 144 41.96 25.80 -15.21
N VAL A 145 41.35 24.63 -15.52
CA VAL A 145 41.68 23.83 -16.72
C VAL A 145 40.39 23.19 -17.22
N GLU A 146 39.85 23.78 -18.27
CA GLU A 146 38.84 23.25 -19.17
C GLU A 146 39.49 22.27 -20.17
N VAL A 147 38.95 21.06 -20.31
CA VAL A 147 39.25 20.17 -21.44
C VAL A 147 37.95 19.92 -22.18
N ILE A 148 37.78 20.66 -23.28
CA ILE A 148 36.75 20.44 -24.29
C ILE A 148 37.25 19.30 -25.19
N ASN A 149 36.74 18.09 -25.00
CA ASN A 149 36.72 17.09 -26.07
C ASN A 149 35.41 17.25 -26.84
N MET A 150 35.50 18.01 -27.93
CA MET A 150 34.43 18.15 -28.92
C MET A 150 34.63 17.08 -29.98
N ASP A 151 33.89 15.99 -29.87
CA ASP A 151 33.57 15.17 -31.04
C ASP A 151 32.05 14.98 -31.13
N SER A 152 31.49 15.60 -32.16
CA SER A 152 30.19 15.30 -32.77
C SER A 152 28.93 15.48 -31.90
N THR A 153 28.66 16.75 -31.65
CA THR A 153 27.42 17.33 -31.12
C THR A 153 26.24 17.13 -32.09
N ALA A 154 25.38 16.15 -31.79
CA ALA A 154 23.99 16.50 -31.54
C ALA A 154 23.86 16.61 -30.02
N ALA A 155 23.74 17.82 -29.49
CA ALA A 155 23.62 18.07 -28.06
C ALA A 155 22.30 17.47 -27.58
N VAL A 156 22.34 16.22 -27.13
CA VAL A 156 21.29 15.63 -26.30
C VAL A 156 21.64 16.05 -24.88
N SER A 157 21.05 17.16 -24.42
CA SER A 157 21.15 17.60 -23.03
C SER A 157 20.51 16.51 -22.16
N GLY A 158 21.32 15.63 -21.57
CA GLY A 158 20.87 14.54 -20.71
C GLY A 158 21.90 13.41 -20.56
N ASP A 159 21.84 12.73 -19.42
CA ASP A 159 22.57 11.48 -19.17
C ASP A 159 22.07 10.37 -20.11
N GLN A 160 23.00 9.51 -20.55
CA GLN A 160 22.71 8.38 -21.44
C GLN A 160 22.59 7.10 -20.63
N LEU A 161 21.46 6.41 -20.80
CA LEU A 161 21.18 5.12 -20.17
C LEU A 161 21.10 4.05 -21.25
N LYS A 162 21.94 3.03 -21.16
CA LYS A 162 21.92 1.87 -22.06
C LYS A 162 21.60 0.60 -21.29
N LEU A 163 20.63 -0.15 -21.79
CA LEU A 163 20.19 -1.44 -21.26
C LEU A 163 20.39 -2.53 -22.30
N GLU A 164 21.02 -3.62 -21.90
CA GLU A 164 21.15 -4.84 -22.70
C GLU A 164 20.39 -5.99 -22.03
N PHE A 165 19.62 -6.73 -22.82
CA PHE A 165 18.72 -7.77 -22.33
C PHE A 165 19.20 -9.14 -22.79
N SER A 166 19.36 -10.08 -21.85
CA SER A 166 19.65 -11.48 -22.15
C SER A 166 18.37 -12.31 -22.31
N THR A 167 17.28 -11.92 -21.64
CA THR A 167 15.94 -12.48 -21.84
C THR A 167 14.89 -11.36 -21.95
N PRO A 168 13.70 -11.60 -22.54
CA PRO A 168 12.67 -10.57 -22.64
C PRO A 168 12.05 -10.24 -21.27
N THR A 169 12.21 -9.00 -20.80
CA THR A 169 11.76 -8.55 -19.47
C THR A 169 10.93 -7.27 -19.55
N SER A 170 10.03 -7.05 -18.60
CA SER A 170 9.28 -5.80 -18.53
C SER A 170 10.14 -4.72 -17.87
N VAL A 171 10.18 -3.55 -18.51
CA VAL A 171 10.86 -2.36 -17.99
C VAL A 171 9.91 -1.20 -17.86
N HIS A 172 10.19 -0.32 -16.92
CA HIS A 172 9.54 0.99 -16.80
C HIS A 172 10.56 2.01 -16.31
N ILE A 173 10.90 2.97 -17.17
CA ILE A 173 11.97 3.95 -16.96
C ILE A 173 11.39 5.36 -17.09
N VAL A 174 11.62 6.16 -16.07
CA VAL A 174 11.15 7.55 -15.97
C VAL A 174 12.31 8.45 -15.58
N ASP A 175 12.36 9.61 -16.21
CA ASP A 175 13.32 10.69 -15.98
C ASP A 175 12.97 11.50 -14.70
N ALA A 176 13.89 12.33 -14.19
CA ALA A 176 13.65 13.34 -13.17
C ALA A 176 12.46 14.27 -13.49
N THR A 177 12.30 14.62 -14.76
CA THR A 177 11.18 15.45 -15.27
C THR A 177 9.82 14.74 -15.21
N GLY A 178 9.80 13.43 -14.94
CA GLY A 178 8.58 12.62 -14.99
C GLY A 178 8.23 12.11 -16.39
N LYS A 179 9.05 12.40 -17.41
CA LYS A 179 8.90 11.87 -18.76
C LYS A 179 9.20 10.37 -18.78
N VAL A 180 8.27 9.57 -19.31
CA VAL A 180 8.47 8.13 -19.51
C VAL A 180 9.39 7.92 -20.70
N LEU A 181 10.58 7.36 -20.47
CA LEU A 181 11.57 7.10 -21.51
C LEU A 181 11.33 5.73 -22.16
N ALA A 182 10.90 4.73 -21.39
CA ALA A 182 10.56 3.41 -21.90
C ALA A 182 9.60 2.66 -20.98
N THR A 183 8.71 1.86 -21.58
CA THR A 183 7.76 1.01 -20.85
C THR A 183 7.46 -0.27 -21.64
N GLY A 184 7.08 -1.35 -20.94
CA GLY A 184 6.64 -2.61 -21.54
C GLY A 184 7.73 -3.68 -21.60
N ARG A 185 7.43 -4.79 -22.27
CA ARG A 185 8.34 -5.93 -22.43
C ARG A 185 9.36 -5.64 -23.52
N GLN A 186 10.64 -5.59 -23.15
CA GLN A 186 11.76 -5.29 -24.04
C GLN A 186 12.66 -6.53 -24.18
N ALA A 187 13.22 -6.72 -25.37
CA ALA A 187 14.10 -7.86 -25.69
C ALA A 187 15.36 -7.45 -26.47
N SER A 188 15.44 -6.19 -26.92
CA SER A 188 16.56 -5.64 -27.68
C SER A 188 17.25 -4.55 -26.89
N THR A 189 18.53 -4.29 -27.19
CA THR A 189 19.30 -3.20 -26.59
C THR A 189 18.55 -1.87 -26.69
N LEU A 190 18.45 -1.16 -25.58
CA LEU A 190 17.71 0.07 -25.45
C LEU A 190 18.65 1.19 -25.02
N ASN A 191 18.81 2.20 -25.87
CA ASN A 191 19.58 3.41 -25.59
C ASN A 191 18.61 4.56 -25.34
N LEU A 192 18.66 5.16 -24.17
CA LEU A 192 17.78 6.23 -23.71
C LEU A 192 18.61 7.44 -23.31
N SER A 193 18.05 8.62 -23.51
CA SER A 193 18.62 9.89 -23.07
C SER A 193 17.60 10.64 -22.21
N GLY A 194 18.05 11.20 -21.08
CA GLY A 194 17.20 11.95 -20.17
C GLY A 194 17.97 12.61 -19.02
N GLU A 195 17.28 13.30 -18.13
CA GLU A 195 17.85 13.93 -16.96
C GLU A 195 17.82 12.97 -15.74
N SER A 196 18.94 12.88 -15.04
CA SER A 196 19.01 12.15 -13.78
C SER A 196 18.32 12.95 -12.66
N PRO A 197 17.75 12.28 -11.64
CA PRO A 197 17.76 10.84 -11.39
C PRO A 197 16.71 10.04 -12.17
N PHE A 198 17.14 8.95 -12.80
CA PHE A 198 16.27 7.97 -13.45
C PHE A 198 15.60 7.08 -12.40
N GLN A 199 14.30 6.84 -12.55
CA GLN A 199 13.56 5.81 -11.82
C GLN A 199 13.43 4.59 -12.72
N ILE A 200 14.06 3.49 -12.32
CA ILE A 200 14.15 2.28 -13.12
C ILE A 200 13.45 1.15 -12.37
N ARG A 201 12.50 0.51 -13.05
CA ARG A 201 11.80 -0.69 -12.56
C ARG A 201 11.96 -1.82 -13.57
N LEU A 202 12.51 -2.93 -13.10
CA LEU A 202 12.79 -4.14 -13.88
C LEU A 202 12.11 -5.34 -13.21
N ASP A 203 11.38 -6.13 -14.01
CA ASP A 203 10.75 -7.36 -13.51
C ASP A 203 11.73 -8.53 -13.31
N ASP A 204 12.81 -8.56 -14.10
CA ASP A 204 13.93 -9.49 -13.92
C ASP A 204 15.23 -8.72 -14.14
N ALA A 205 15.89 -8.38 -13.04
CA ALA A 205 17.12 -7.62 -13.03
C ALA A 205 18.36 -8.47 -13.33
N THR A 206 18.25 -9.81 -13.24
CA THR A 206 19.37 -10.71 -13.56
C THR A 206 19.56 -10.88 -15.06
N ALA A 207 18.52 -10.62 -15.83
CA ALA A 207 18.53 -10.68 -17.28
C ALA A 207 18.90 -9.35 -17.96
N VAL A 208 19.28 -8.32 -17.19
CA VAL A 208 19.55 -6.97 -17.71
C VAL A 208 20.93 -6.49 -17.27
N THR A 209 21.71 -5.99 -18.22
CA THR A 209 22.94 -5.25 -17.95
C THR A 209 22.67 -3.76 -18.15
N LEU A 210 23.04 -2.94 -17.17
CA LEU A 210 22.77 -1.50 -17.16
C LEU A 210 24.07 -0.71 -17.21
N THR A 211 24.15 0.24 -18.14
CA THR A 211 25.23 1.23 -18.20
C THR A 211 24.67 2.64 -18.18
N LEU A 212 25.20 3.50 -17.32
CA LEU A 212 24.89 4.94 -17.26
C LEU A 212 26.15 5.71 -17.66
N ASN A 213 26.07 6.57 -18.69
CA ASN A 213 27.20 7.37 -19.16
C ASN A 213 28.49 6.54 -19.36
N ASN A 214 28.34 5.33 -19.92
CA ASN A 214 29.40 4.33 -20.13
C ASN A 214 29.97 3.67 -18.86
N GLU A 215 29.44 3.95 -17.68
CA GLU A 215 29.75 3.24 -16.44
C GLU A 215 28.78 2.07 -16.23
N ASN A 216 29.34 0.87 -16.00
CA ASN A 216 28.54 -0.33 -15.71
C ASN A 216 28.02 -0.31 -14.27
N ILE A 217 26.70 -0.34 -14.12
CA ILE A 217 26.04 -0.31 -12.81
C ILE A 217 25.58 -1.71 -12.45
N ALA A 218 26.16 -2.28 -11.39
CA ALA A 218 25.73 -3.57 -10.88
C ALA A 218 24.32 -3.49 -10.28
N LEU A 219 23.40 -4.32 -10.77
CA LEU A 219 22.00 -4.35 -10.31
C LEU A 219 21.79 -5.22 -9.06
N SER A 220 22.76 -6.05 -8.69
CA SER A 220 22.71 -6.95 -7.53
C SER A 220 22.28 -6.28 -6.21
N PRO A 221 22.82 -5.12 -5.79
CA PRO A 221 22.41 -4.47 -4.54
C PRO A 221 20.97 -3.91 -4.59
N TYR A 222 20.41 -3.73 -5.78
CA TYR A 222 19.07 -3.18 -6.01
C TYR A 222 18.02 -4.26 -6.32
N THR A 223 18.41 -5.53 -6.30
CA THR A 223 17.54 -6.66 -6.67
C THR A 223 16.95 -7.34 -5.45
N VAL A 224 15.61 -7.44 -5.41
CA VAL A 224 14.85 -8.16 -4.38
C VAL A 224 13.85 -9.10 -5.07
N ASN A 225 13.94 -10.40 -4.81
CA ASN A 225 13.11 -11.44 -5.46
C ASN A 225 13.17 -11.40 -7.01
N GLY A 226 14.35 -11.14 -7.57
CA GLY A 226 14.56 -11.04 -9.03
C GLY A 226 14.13 -9.69 -9.64
N LYS A 227 13.40 -8.85 -8.90
CA LYS A 227 12.95 -7.52 -9.36
C LYS A 227 13.91 -6.45 -8.89
N ALA A 228 14.13 -5.41 -9.69
CA ALA A 228 14.84 -4.22 -9.27
C ALA A 228 13.95 -2.98 -9.36
N ASP A 229 13.95 -2.17 -8.31
CA ASP A 229 13.26 -0.88 -8.23
C ASP A 229 14.19 0.09 -7.50
N PHE A 230 14.81 0.99 -8.24
CA PHE A 230 15.80 1.91 -7.71
C PHE A 230 15.84 3.23 -8.48
N ARG A 231 16.47 4.21 -7.86
CA ARG A 231 16.73 5.52 -8.43
C ARG A 231 18.22 5.61 -8.71
N LEU A 232 18.57 6.05 -9.91
CA LEU A 232 19.95 6.21 -10.34
C LEU A 232 20.20 7.68 -10.64
N SER A 233 21.10 8.30 -9.88
CA SER A 233 21.65 9.62 -10.19
C SER A 233 23.05 9.48 -10.79
N ARG A 234 23.53 10.56 -11.39
CA ARG A 234 24.97 10.76 -11.64
C ARG A 234 25.77 10.69 -10.34
#